data_AF-A0A6J5UZD4-F1
#
_entry.id   AF-A0A6J5UZD4-F1
#
_cell.length_a   1.000
_cell.length_b   1.000
_cell.length_c   1.000
_cell.angle_alpha   90.00
_cell.angle_beta   90.00
_cell.angle_gamma   90.00
#
_symmetry.space_group_name_H-M   'P 1'
#
loop_
_entity.id
_entity.type
_entity.pdbx_description
1 polymer ?
#
loop_
_entity_poly.entity_id
_entity_poly.type
_entity_poly.pdbx_seq_one_letter_code
_entity_poly.pdbx_strand_id
1 'polypeptide(L)'
;MVEDVYSKQGKFKNWLAVCDVHPRFMDDEVSLEVSIALGLLLSELSEEPWKGKVIQFSREAQLHSIQGGDDLRYKYEFVRRTTCGVDLDFEKLFDLILQVAVNENLKLDQMIKKVLVLSHADFDSASVAQTSWEIDYQAIQSKYKEKGYGDVVPHMVF
;
A
#
# COMPACT_ATOMS: atom_id res chain seq x y z
N MET A 1 8.46 -18.02 16.92
CA MET A 1 9.11 -18.15 15.58
C MET A 1 8.89 -16.92 14.69
N VAL A 2 7.65 -16.45 14.49
CA VAL A 2 7.40 -15.17 13.79
C VAL A 2 7.84 -14.00 14.68
N GLU A 3 7.40 -13.96 15.95
CA GLU A 3 7.73 -12.92 16.95
C GLU A 3 9.24 -12.68 17.20
N ASP A 4 10.08 -13.72 17.08
CA ASP A 4 11.53 -13.62 17.25
C ASP A 4 12.24 -12.87 16.10
N VAL A 5 11.62 -12.87 14.91
CA VAL A 5 12.07 -12.07 13.76
C VAL A 5 11.62 -10.61 13.94
N TYR A 6 10.47 -10.36 14.57
CA TYR A 6 9.93 -9.01 14.82
C TYR A 6 10.70 -8.25 15.89
N SER A 7 10.95 -8.89 17.03
CA SER A 7 11.54 -8.26 18.22
C SER A 7 12.93 -7.66 17.97
N LYS A 8 13.63 -8.12 16.92
CA LYS A 8 15.02 -7.71 16.64
C LYS A 8 15.19 -6.77 15.44
N GLN A 9 14.18 -6.56 14.59
CA GLN A 9 14.41 -5.85 13.32
C GLN A 9 13.41 -4.77 12.93
N GLY A 10 12.15 -4.77 13.39
CA GLY A 10 11.20 -3.67 13.11
C GLY A 10 11.06 -3.26 11.63
N LYS A 11 11.47 -4.13 10.69
CA LYS A 11 11.77 -3.73 9.29
C LYS A 11 10.52 -3.35 8.49
N PHE A 12 9.36 -3.87 8.86
CA PHE A 12 8.11 -3.74 8.09
C PHE A 12 7.08 -2.81 8.71
N LYS A 13 7.33 -2.23 9.89
CA LYS A 13 6.35 -1.42 10.62
C LYS A 13 5.85 -0.18 9.89
N ASN A 14 6.67 0.36 8.97
CA ASN A 14 6.37 1.52 8.13
C ASN A 14 6.16 1.12 6.65
N TRP A 15 5.71 -0.11 6.38
CA TRP A 15 5.37 -0.55 5.03
C TRP A 15 3.86 -0.54 4.83
N LEU A 16 3.44 -0.25 3.61
CA LEU A 16 2.05 -0.33 3.20
C LEU A 16 1.95 -1.13 1.91
N ALA A 17 1.01 -2.06 1.85
CA ALA A 17 0.77 -2.85 0.66
C ALA A 17 -0.31 -2.21 -0.21
N VAL A 18 -0.08 -2.18 -1.52
CA VAL A 18 -1.09 -1.98 -2.56
C VAL A 18 -1.31 -3.33 -3.23
N CYS A 19 -2.51 -3.89 -3.12
CA CYS A 19 -2.81 -5.24 -3.60
C CYS A 19 -3.62 -5.19 -4.89
N ASP A 20 -3.07 -5.72 -5.98
CA ASP A 20 -3.84 -6.09 -7.15
C ASP A 20 -4.46 -7.47 -6.91
N VAL A 21 -5.79 -7.53 -6.99
CA VAL A 21 -6.59 -8.75 -6.81
C VAL A 21 -7.48 -9.01 -8.03
N HIS A 22 -7.13 -8.45 -9.19
CA HIS A 22 -8.01 -8.45 -10.36
C HIS A 22 -8.16 -9.84 -10.96
N PRO A 23 -9.38 -10.44 -10.92
CA PRO A 23 -9.56 -11.80 -11.40
C PRO A 23 -9.43 -11.94 -12.92
N ARG A 24 -9.50 -10.84 -13.70
CA ARG A 24 -9.48 -10.93 -15.18
C ARG A 24 -8.09 -11.15 -15.78
N PHE A 25 -7.03 -11.19 -14.98
CA PHE A 25 -5.75 -11.75 -15.42
C PHE A 25 -5.80 -13.28 -15.25
N MET A 26 -6.82 -13.88 -15.88
CA MET A 26 -7.60 -15.07 -15.46
C MET A 26 -6.87 -16.41 -15.24
N ASP A 27 -5.56 -16.49 -15.47
CA ASP A 27 -4.84 -17.76 -15.47
C ASP A 27 -3.80 -17.90 -14.35
N ASP A 28 -3.65 -16.88 -13.48
CA ASP A 28 -2.63 -16.88 -12.42
C ASP A 28 -3.25 -16.76 -11.01
N GLU A 29 -3.76 -17.88 -10.50
CA GLU A 29 -4.20 -18.00 -9.10
C GLU A 29 -3.05 -17.76 -8.12
N VAL A 30 -1.80 -18.06 -8.51
CA VAL A 30 -0.63 -17.93 -7.64
C VAL A 30 -0.32 -16.46 -7.37
N SER A 31 -0.32 -15.60 -8.39
CA SER A 31 -0.10 -14.16 -8.22
C SER A 31 -1.18 -13.52 -7.35
N LEU A 32 -2.44 -13.93 -7.51
CA LEU A 32 -3.54 -13.48 -6.65
C LEU A 32 -3.30 -13.90 -5.19
N GLU A 33 -2.96 -15.16 -4.95
CA GLU A 33 -2.69 -15.68 -3.60
C GLU A 33 -1.49 -14.98 -2.95
N VAL A 34 -0.41 -14.75 -3.71
CA VAL A 34 0.80 -14.04 -3.24
C VAL A 34 0.48 -12.59 -2.90
N SER A 35 -0.28 -11.90 -3.76
CA SER A 35 -0.72 -10.51 -3.52
C SER A 35 -1.51 -10.40 -2.21
N ILE A 36 -2.51 -11.27 -2.02
CA ILE A 36 -3.32 -11.28 -0.80
C ILE A 36 -2.47 -11.67 0.42
N ALA A 37 -1.66 -12.72 0.33
CA ALA A 37 -0.86 -13.21 1.45
C ALA A 37 0.16 -12.18 1.93
N LEU A 38 0.87 -11.52 1.01
CA LEU A 38 1.83 -10.45 1.35
C LEU A 38 1.12 -9.19 1.84
N GLY A 39 -0.03 -8.83 1.26
CA GLY A 39 -0.85 -7.72 1.73
C GLY A 39 -1.33 -7.91 3.16
N LEU A 40 -1.88 -9.09 3.47
CA LEU A 40 -2.28 -9.47 4.83
C LEU A 40 -1.09 -9.49 5.77
N LEU A 41 0.02 -10.11 5.37
CA LEU A 41 1.23 -10.15 6.18
C LEU A 41 1.62 -8.73 6.56
N LEU A 42 1.92 -7.86 5.59
CA LEU A 42 2.35 -6.48 5.84
C LEU A 42 1.34 -5.71 6.72
N SER A 43 0.03 -5.89 6.49
CA SER A 43 -0.99 -5.24 7.32
C SER A 43 -0.90 -5.62 8.81
N GLU A 44 -0.55 -6.87 9.14
CA GLU A 44 -0.37 -7.34 10.52
C GLU A 44 0.94 -6.81 11.13
N LEU A 45 1.95 -6.55 10.30
CA LEU A 45 3.29 -6.13 10.76
C LEU A 45 3.39 -4.63 10.95
N SER A 46 2.49 -3.88 10.31
CA SER A 46 2.45 -2.44 10.38
C SER A 46 2.01 -1.97 11.77
N GLU A 47 2.48 -0.79 12.15
CA GLU A 47 2.07 -0.12 13.38
C GLU A 47 0.88 0.81 13.12
N GLU A 48 0.20 1.22 14.19
CA GLU A 48 -0.85 2.23 14.09
C GLU A 48 -0.29 3.56 13.51
N PRO A 49 -1.03 4.24 12.62
CA PRO A 49 -2.43 3.96 12.23
C PRO A 49 -2.57 3.05 11.00
N TRP A 50 -1.52 2.40 10.52
CA TRP A 50 -1.54 1.63 9.27
C TRP A 50 -1.86 0.16 9.50
N LYS A 51 -1.75 -0.31 10.75
CA LYS A 51 -2.02 -1.68 11.15
C LYS A 51 -3.42 -2.14 10.69
N GLY A 52 -3.46 -3.36 10.16
CA GLY A 52 -4.67 -4.00 9.67
C GLY A 52 -5.28 -3.32 8.45
N LYS A 53 -4.51 -2.49 7.72
CA LYS A 53 -4.99 -1.79 6.53
C LYS A 53 -4.20 -2.16 5.28
N VAL A 54 -4.88 -2.11 4.15
CA VAL A 54 -4.31 -2.28 2.80
C VAL A 54 -4.90 -1.25 1.86
N ILE A 55 -4.16 -0.89 0.81
CA ILE A 55 -4.68 -0.13 -0.32
C ILE A 55 -4.96 -1.11 -1.45
N GLN A 56 -6.03 -0.86 -2.20
CA GLN A 56 -6.30 -1.62 -3.40
C GLN A 56 -5.66 -1.00 -4.62
N PHE A 57 -5.25 -1.85 -5.55
CA PHE A 57 -4.80 -1.41 -6.86
C PHE A 57 -5.98 -0.82 -7.64
N SER A 58 -6.10 0.50 -7.65
CA SER A 58 -7.20 1.22 -8.30
C SER A 58 -6.84 2.68 -8.56
N ARG A 59 -7.43 3.27 -9.61
CA ARG A 59 -7.35 4.71 -9.89
C ARG A 59 -7.95 5.58 -8.78
N GLU A 60 -8.88 5.01 -8.03
CA GLU A 60 -9.43 5.61 -6.81
C GLU A 60 -8.75 4.96 -5.62
N ALA A 61 -7.61 5.50 -5.20
CA ALA A 61 -6.88 5.00 -4.05
C ALA A 61 -7.76 5.07 -2.79
N GLN A 62 -7.98 3.94 -2.16
CA GLN A 62 -8.74 3.82 -0.91
C GLN A 62 -7.99 2.95 0.09
N LEU A 63 -7.98 3.39 1.35
CA LEU A 63 -7.37 2.66 2.45
C LEU A 63 -8.45 1.84 3.16
N HIS A 64 -8.37 0.52 3.05
CA HIS A 64 -9.34 -0.39 3.63
C HIS A 64 -8.84 -0.96 4.94
N SER A 65 -9.66 -0.87 5.98
CA SER A 65 -9.45 -1.63 7.21
C SER A 65 -9.96 -3.05 7.01
N ILE A 66 -9.06 -4.03 7.11
CA ILE A 66 -9.38 -5.43 6.88
C ILE A 66 -10.37 -5.92 7.94
N GLN A 67 -11.46 -6.52 7.48
CA GLN A 67 -12.48 -7.11 8.35
C GLN A 67 -12.23 -8.61 8.54
N GLY A 68 -12.76 -9.20 9.62
CA GLY A 68 -12.64 -10.64 9.90
C GLY A 68 -12.08 -10.99 11.28
N GLY A 69 -11.76 -10.01 12.12
CA GLY A 69 -11.30 -10.24 13.50
C GLY A 69 -9.97 -10.98 13.54
N ASP A 70 -9.90 -12.12 14.23
CA ASP A 70 -8.69 -12.96 14.29
C ASP A 70 -8.72 -14.13 13.29
N ASP A 71 -9.79 -14.25 12.50
CA ASP A 71 -9.95 -15.34 11.54
C ASP A 71 -9.30 -15.00 10.20
N LEU A 72 -8.20 -15.68 9.91
CA LEU A 72 -7.44 -15.51 8.67
C LEU A 72 -8.29 -15.75 7.42
N ARG A 73 -9.23 -16.71 7.45
CA ARG A 73 -10.09 -17.01 6.30
C ARG A 73 -11.01 -15.83 6.00
N TYR A 74 -11.57 -15.19 7.02
CA TYR A 74 -12.41 -14.00 6.81
C TYR A 74 -11.58 -12.80 6.33
N LYS A 75 -10.36 -12.59 6.85
CA LYS A 75 -9.45 -11.55 6.35
C LYS A 75 -9.08 -11.77 4.88
N TYR A 76 -8.74 -13.01 4.52
CA TYR A 76 -8.44 -13.41 3.14
C TYR A 76 -9.62 -13.12 2.21
N GLU A 77 -10.81 -13.58 2.57
CA GLU A 77 -12.01 -13.37 1.77
C GLU A 77 -12.39 -11.88 1.67
N PHE A 78 -12.13 -11.08 2.71
CA PHE A 78 -12.31 -9.63 2.63
C PHE A 78 -11.41 -9.04 1.54
N VAL A 79 -10.09 -9.24 1.62
CA VAL A 79 -9.15 -8.66 0.64
C VAL A 79 -9.45 -9.17 -0.78
N ARG A 80 -9.71 -10.47 -0.95
CA ARG A 80 -10.03 -11.10 -2.23
C ARG A 80 -11.27 -10.51 -2.91
N ARG A 81 -12.30 -10.15 -2.13
CA ARG A 81 -13.58 -9.64 -2.66
C ARG A 81 -13.61 -8.13 -2.82
N THR A 82 -12.64 -7.43 -2.27
CA THR A 82 -12.62 -5.97 -2.35
C THR A 82 -12.25 -5.59 -3.79
N THR A 83 -12.97 -4.63 -4.39
CA THR A 83 -12.90 -4.34 -5.83
C THR A 83 -11.61 -3.64 -6.24
N CYS A 84 -10.84 -4.22 -7.15
CA CYS A 84 -9.67 -3.57 -7.75
C CYS A 84 -9.97 -2.99 -9.15
N GLY A 85 -9.15 -2.02 -9.56
CA GLY A 85 -9.13 -1.43 -10.89
C GLY A 85 -8.19 -2.16 -11.85
N VAL A 86 -7.97 -1.56 -13.02
CA VAL A 86 -7.05 -2.06 -14.06
C VAL A 86 -5.69 -1.35 -14.02
N ASP A 87 -5.69 -0.11 -13.53
CA ASP A 87 -4.50 0.75 -13.45
C ASP A 87 -4.50 1.48 -12.10
N LEU A 88 -3.34 2.04 -11.74
CA LEU A 88 -3.09 2.76 -10.50
C LEU A 88 -2.73 4.22 -10.78
N ASP A 89 -3.29 5.12 -9.97
CA ASP A 89 -2.94 6.54 -9.96
C ASP A 89 -1.94 6.78 -8.84
N PHE A 90 -0.65 6.86 -9.20
CA PHE A 90 0.42 7.01 -8.22
C PHE A 90 0.30 8.32 -7.44
N GLU A 91 -0.07 9.43 -8.08
CA GLU A 91 -0.23 10.70 -7.39
C GLU A 91 -1.32 10.60 -6.31
N LYS A 92 -2.48 10.02 -6.64
CA LYS A 92 -3.56 9.81 -5.68
C LYS A 92 -3.21 8.83 -4.57
N LEU A 93 -2.43 7.80 -4.87
CA LEU A 93 -1.91 6.87 -3.87
C LEU A 93 -1.09 7.62 -2.81
N PHE A 94 -0.17 8.47 -3.26
CA PHE A 94 0.67 9.27 -2.37
C PHE A 94 -0.11 10.37 -1.63
N ASP A 95 -1.10 10.99 -2.29
CA ASP A 95 -2.01 11.95 -1.68
C ASP A 95 -2.86 11.33 -0.58
N LEU A 96 -3.34 10.09 -0.75
CA LEU A 96 -4.07 9.35 0.27
C LEU A 96 -3.21 9.12 1.53
N ILE A 97 -1.96 8.69 1.35
CA ILE A 97 -1.03 8.49 2.46
C ILE A 97 -0.77 9.83 3.18
N LEU A 98 -0.53 10.90 2.42
CA LEU A 98 -0.32 12.23 2.97
C LEU A 98 -1.55 12.76 3.70
N GLN A 99 -2.74 12.50 3.18
CA GLN A 99 -4.01 12.90 3.79
C GLN A 99 -4.21 12.23 5.15
N VAL A 100 -3.95 10.93 5.26
CA VAL A 100 -4.00 10.22 6.56
C VAL A 100 -3.00 10.85 7.53
N ALA A 101 -1.77 11.10 7.07
CA ALA A 101 -0.73 11.72 7.88
C ALA A 101 -1.11 13.10 8.44
N VAL A 102 -1.67 13.95 7.58
CA VAL A 102 -2.11 15.30 7.96
C VAL A 102 -3.32 15.24 8.89
N ASN A 103 -4.31 14.39 8.57
CA ASN A 103 -5.54 14.29 9.36
C ASN A 103 -5.30 13.74 10.77
N GLU A 104 -4.37 12.80 10.91
CA GLU A 104 -4.03 12.18 12.19
C GLU A 104 -2.83 12.84 12.88
N ASN A 105 -2.24 13.88 12.27
CA ASN A 105 -1.08 14.60 12.78
C ASN A 105 0.08 13.66 13.15
N LEU A 106 0.45 12.80 12.21
CA LEU A 106 1.44 11.76 12.42
C LEU A 106 2.84 12.34 12.63
N LYS A 107 3.63 11.68 13.47
CA LYS A 107 5.07 11.95 13.56
C LYS A 107 5.80 11.35 12.36
N LEU A 108 6.98 11.89 12.05
CA LEU A 108 7.83 11.41 10.95
C LEU A 108 8.16 9.91 11.07
N ASP A 109 8.29 9.38 12.29
CA ASP A 109 8.57 7.96 12.53
C ASP A 109 7.34 7.04 12.34
N GLN A 110 6.13 7.61 12.36
CA GLN A 110 4.88 6.89 12.09
C GLN A 110 4.51 6.90 10.60
N MET A 111 5.19 7.69 9.78
CA MET A 111 4.95 7.75 8.34
C MET A 111 5.28 6.43 7.66
N ILE A 112 4.52 6.09 6.61
CA ILE A 112 4.93 5.02 5.69
C ILE A 112 6.22 5.44 4.99
N LYS A 113 7.19 4.54 4.99
CA LYS A 113 8.50 4.74 4.33
C LYS A 113 8.61 3.98 3.03
N LYS A 114 7.84 2.90 2.89
CA LYS A 114 7.83 2.05 1.70
C LYS A 114 6.42 1.63 1.35
N VAL A 115 6.05 1.79 0.09
CA VAL A 115 4.81 1.25 -0.47
C VAL A 115 5.19 0.08 -1.36
N LEU A 116 4.72 -1.13 -1.03
CA LEU A 116 4.92 -2.30 -1.87
C LEU A 116 3.70 -2.47 -2.77
N VAL A 117 3.89 -2.34 -4.08
CA VAL A 117 2.83 -2.54 -5.07
C VAL A 117 2.91 -3.97 -5.59
N LEU A 118 1.91 -4.78 -5.24
CA LEU A 118 1.79 -6.16 -5.67
C LEU A 118 0.88 -6.17 -6.89
N SER A 119 1.48 -6.09 -8.08
CA SER A 119 0.79 -5.93 -9.37
C SER A 119 1.22 -6.99 -10.36
N HIS A 120 0.30 -7.43 -11.21
CA HIS A 120 0.65 -8.24 -12.39
C HIS A 120 1.20 -7.38 -13.54
N ALA A 121 0.67 -6.17 -13.73
CA ALA A 121 1.20 -5.22 -14.70
C ALA A 121 2.57 -4.71 -14.24
N ASP A 122 3.49 -4.40 -15.16
CA ASP A 122 4.73 -3.69 -14.84
C ASP A 122 4.46 -2.22 -14.48
N PHE A 123 5.50 -1.55 -13.95
CA PHE A 123 5.41 -0.18 -13.46
C PHE A 123 4.83 0.81 -14.48
N ASP A 124 5.32 0.74 -15.73
CA ASP A 124 4.92 1.67 -16.79
C ASP A 124 3.48 1.40 -17.25
N SER A 125 3.09 0.12 -17.37
CA SER A 125 1.74 -0.28 -17.77
C SER A 125 0.70 -0.06 -16.68
N ALA A 126 1.12 -0.09 -15.40
CA ALA A 126 0.26 0.13 -14.25
C ALA A 126 -0.13 1.60 -14.06
N SER A 127 0.67 2.54 -14.55
CA SER A 127 0.44 3.97 -14.34
C SER A 127 -0.63 4.51 -15.29
N VAL A 128 -1.55 5.32 -14.74
CA VAL A 128 -2.48 6.13 -15.56
C VAL A 128 -1.88 7.45 -16.06
N ALA A 129 -0.70 7.83 -15.56
CA ALA A 129 -0.11 9.12 -15.84
C ALA A 129 0.31 9.24 -17.31
N GLN A 130 0.13 10.43 -17.87
CA GLN A 130 0.62 10.78 -19.22
C GLN A 130 2.00 11.45 -19.17
N THR A 131 2.48 11.73 -17.97
CA THR A 131 3.77 12.36 -17.63
C THR A 131 4.77 11.30 -17.19
N SER A 132 6.06 11.65 -17.17
CA SER A 132 7.08 10.72 -16.66
C SER A 132 7.03 10.65 -15.14
N TRP A 133 7.34 9.48 -14.59
CA TRP A 133 7.38 9.25 -13.15
C TRP A 133 8.27 10.26 -12.40
N GLU A 134 9.37 10.70 -12.99
CA GLU A 134 10.25 11.68 -12.34
C GLU A 134 9.55 13.02 -12.06
N ILE A 135 8.69 13.47 -12.99
CA ILE A 135 7.95 14.72 -12.84
C ILE A 135 6.87 14.55 -11.76
N ASP A 136 6.12 13.44 -11.82
CA ASP A 136 5.07 13.14 -10.84
C ASP A 136 5.66 13.00 -9.44
N TYR A 137 6.80 12.32 -9.31
CA TYR A 137 7.49 12.14 -8.04
C TYR A 137 8.04 13.45 -7.48
N GLN A 138 8.52 14.38 -8.31
CA GLN A 138 8.89 15.73 -7.86
C GLN A 138 7.68 16.52 -7.35
N ALA A 139 6.52 16.39 -8.00
CA ALA A 139 5.27 17.00 -7.54
C ALA A 139 4.85 16.41 -6.19
N ILE A 140 4.89 15.08 -6.04
CA ILE A 140 4.63 14.37 -4.77
C ILE A 140 5.57 14.86 -3.67
N GLN A 141 6.88 14.91 -3.92
CA GLN A 141 7.86 15.40 -2.94
C GLN A 141 7.57 16.84 -2.50
N SER A 142 7.15 17.70 -3.43
CA SER A 142 6.77 19.08 -3.13
C SER A 142 5.56 19.15 -2.21
N LYS A 143 4.50 18.38 -2.47
CA LYS A 143 3.31 18.28 -1.60
C LYS A 143 3.66 17.82 -0.18
N TYR A 144 4.49 16.78 -0.07
CA TYR A 144 4.94 16.27 1.23
C TYR A 144 5.75 17.33 2.00
N LYS A 145 6.66 18.04 1.31
CA LYS A 145 7.46 19.11 1.90
C LYS A 145 6.58 20.24 2.44
N GLU A 146 5.58 20.67 1.68
CA GLU A 146 4.63 21.72 2.10
C GLU A 146 3.84 21.35 3.37
N LYS A 147 3.62 20.06 3.61
CA LYS A 147 2.93 19.54 4.80
C LYS A 147 3.87 19.16 5.95
N GLY A 148 5.18 19.38 5.80
CA GLY A 148 6.18 19.07 6.83
C GLY A 148 6.69 17.62 6.84
N TYR A 149 6.38 16.84 5.78
CA TYR A 149 6.75 15.43 5.63
C TYR A 149 7.81 15.18 4.55
N GLY A 150 8.53 16.22 4.11
CA GLY A 150 9.46 16.14 2.98
C GLY A 150 10.63 15.14 3.15
N ASP A 151 11.03 14.84 4.38
CA ASP A 151 12.12 13.89 4.67
C ASP A 151 11.66 12.42 4.71
N VAL A 152 10.35 12.18 4.62
CA VAL A 152 9.71 10.86 4.78
C VAL A 152 8.72 10.57 3.67
N VAL A 153 9.02 11.03 2.45
CA VAL A 153 8.26 10.64 1.25
C VAL A 153 8.45 9.13 1.02
N PRO A 154 7.37 8.35 0.89
CA PRO A 154 7.49 6.91 0.71
C PRO A 154 8.27 6.52 -0.55
N HIS A 155 9.11 5.49 -0.46
CA HIS A 155 9.68 4.85 -1.63
C HIS A 155 8.70 3.79 -2.15
N MET A 156 8.24 3.93 -3.39
CA MET A 156 7.45 2.91 -4.06
C MET A 156 8.35 1.76 -4.53
N VAL A 157 8.03 0.55 -4.10
CA VAL A 157 8.66 -0.70 -4.50
C VAL A 157 7.64 -1.44 -5.34
N PHE A 158 8.03 -1.77 -6.56
CA PHE A 158 7.18 -2.37 -7.58
C PHE A 158 7.81 -3.68 -8.04
#